data_AF-G4YRB0-F1
#
_entry.id   AF-G4YRB0-F1
#
_cell.length_a   1.000
_cell.length_b   1.000
_cell.length_c   1.000
_cell.angle_alpha   90.00
_cell.angle_beta   90.00
_cell.angle_gamma   90.00
#
_symmetry.space_group_name_H-M   'P 1'
#
loop_
_entity.id
_entity.type
_entity.pdbx_description
1 polymer ?
#
loop_
_entity_poly.entity_id
_entity_poly.type
_entity_poly.pdbx_seq_one_letter_code
_entity_poly.pdbx_strand_id
1 'polypeptide(L)' 'LSPQMSTQLKELNFAFNAPQFQRDEIIMPALRHFHQVHGHTDVPTVFFVPDGDDAWPRMA' A
#
# COMPACT_ATOMS: atom_id res chain seq x y z
N LEU A 1 24.40 3.00 -10.52
CA LEU A 1 23.43 3.19 -11.62
C LEU A 1 23.89 4.34 -12.48
N SER A 2 23.77 4.26 -13.80
CA SER A 2 23.99 5.45 -14.63
C SER A 2 22.87 6.48 -14.36
N PRO A 3 23.11 7.78 -14.63
CA PRO A 3 22.07 8.81 -14.46
C PRO A 3 20.79 8.51 -15.25
N GLN A 4 20.95 7.90 -16.44
CA GLN A 4 19.84 7.55 -17.32
C GLN A 4 18.99 6.41 -16.73
N MET A 5 19.62 5.35 -16.22
CA MET A 5 18.92 4.25 -15.54
C MET A 5 18.19 4.72 -14.28
N SER A 6 18.83 5.57 -13.48
CA SER A 6 18.20 6.15 -12.29
C SER A 6 16.97 6.99 -12.62
N THR A 7 16.96 7.66 -13.78
CA THR A 7 15.82 8.45 -14.25
C THR A 7 14.67 7.54 -14.66
N GLN A 8 14.94 6.51 -15.48
CA GLN A 8 13.93 5.56 -15.92
C GLN A 8 13.29 4.80 -14.75
N LEU A 9 14.08 4.41 -13.75
CA LEU A 9 13.55 3.76 -12.54
C LEU A 9 12.63 4.70 -11.75
N LYS A 10 12.95 6.00 -11.67
CA LYS A 10 12.05 6.98 -11.04
C LYS A 10 10.75 7.16 -11.81
N GLU A 11 10.80 7.19 -13.14
CA GLU A 11 9.60 7.27 -13.99
C GLU A 11 8.66 6.06 -13.83
N LEU A 12 9.23 4.87 -13.58
CA LEU A 12 8.49 3.64 -13.27
C LEU A 12 8.01 3.57 -11.80
N ASN A 13 8.15 4.66 -11.04
CA ASN A 13 7.86 4.72 -9.61
C ASN A 13 8.57 3.62 -8.81
N PHE A 14 9.82 3.31 -9.18
CA PHE A 14 10.58 2.24 -8.56
C PHE A 14 10.82 2.51 -7.06
N ALA A 15 10.49 1.53 -6.23
CA ALA A 15 10.70 1.58 -4.79
C ALA A 15 12.18 1.40 -4.42
N PHE A 16 12.96 2.48 -4.48
CA PHE A 16 14.36 2.48 -4.03
C PHE A 16 14.53 2.15 -2.54
N ASN A 17 13.48 2.36 -1.75
CA ASN A 17 13.39 1.95 -0.35
C ASN A 17 12.12 1.13 -0.16
N ALA A 18 12.23 -0.19 -0.33
CA ALA A 18 11.09 -1.10 -0.26
C ALA A 18 10.34 -1.04 1.10
N PRO A 19 11.02 -0.97 2.26
CA PRO A 19 10.32 -0.77 3.54
C PRO A 19 9.49 0.51 3.61
N GLN A 20 10.05 1.64 3.15
CA GLN A 20 9.32 2.92 3.14
C GLN A 20 8.14 2.88 2.17
N PHE A 21 8.34 2.33 0.97
CA PHE A 21 7.27 2.14 -0.01
C PHE A 21 6.15 1.26 0.54
N GLN A 22 6.48 0.11 1.15
CA GLN A 22 5.49 -0.77 1.76
C GLN A 22 4.68 -0.05 2.85
N ARG A 23 5.35 0.77 3.66
CA ARG A 23 4.67 1.56 4.69
C ARG A 23 3.71 2.58 4.08
N ASP A 24 4.18 3.40 3.17
CA ASP A 24 3.46 4.59 2.70
C ASP A 24 2.38 4.26 1.66
N GLU A 25 2.67 3.33 0.75
CA GLU A 25 1.81 2.99 -0.38
C GLU A 25 0.85 1.83 -0.09
N ILE A 26 1.17 0.96 0.87
CA ILE A 26 0.37 -0.24 1.15
C ILE A 26 -0.23 -0.20 2.57
N ILE A 27 0.61 -0.15 3.60
CA ILE A 27 0.15 -0.34 5.00
C ILE A 27 -0.67 0.86 5.48
N MET A 28 -0.18 2.09 5.31
CA MET A 28 -0.87 3.27 5.82
C MET A 28 -2.22 3.53 5.13
N PRO A 29 -2.36 3.39 3.81
CA PRO A 29 -3.67 3.46 3.14
C PRO A 29 -4.62 2.37 3.63
N ALA A 30 -4.17 1.12 3.74
CA ALA A 30 -5.00 0.01 4.21
C ALA A 30 -5.48 0.23 5.66
N LEU A 31 -4.61 0.69 6.56
CA LEU A 31 -4.98 1.01 7.95
C LEU A 31 -5.97 2.16 8.05
N ARG A 32 -5.83 3.21 7.24
CA ARG A 32 -6.80 4.31 7.18
C ARG A 32 -8.17 3.80 6.76
N HIS A 33 -8.21 2.95 5.74
CA HIS A 33 -9.46 2.35 5.26
C HIS A 33 -10.09 1.41 6.30
N PHE A 34 -9.29 0.53 6.91
CA PHE A 34 -9.75 -0.33 8.01
C PHE A 34 -10.34 0.50 9.15
N HIS A 35 -9.70 1.60 9.53
CA HIS A 35 -10.25 2.51 10.54
C HIS A 35 -11.57 3.17 10.11
N GLN A 36 -11.75 3.50 8.82
CA GLN A 36 -13.03 4.05 8.33
C GLN A 36 -14.17 3.04 8.44
N VAL A 37 -13.90 1.76 8.18
CA VAL A 37 -14.90 0.68 8.24
C VAL A 37 -15.17 0.22 9.68
N HIS A 38 -14.14 0.14 10.52
CA HIS A 38 -14.22 -0.51 11.84
C HIS A 38 -14.08 0.46 13.03
N GLY A 39 -13.62 1.70 12.82
CA GLY A 39 -13.47 2.71 13.87
C GLY A 39 -12.23 2.57 14.77
N HIS A 40 -11.32 1.64 14.46
CA HIS A 40 -10.04 1.45 15.16
C HIS A 40 -8.97 0.91 14.21
N THR A 41 -7.71 0.83 14.65
CA THR A 41 -6.58 0.29 13.85
C THR A 41 -6.00 -1.02 14.40
N ASP A 42 -6.64 -1.62 15.41
CA ASP A 42 -6.26 -2.94 15.94
C ASP A 42 -6.72 -4.06 14.98
N VAL A 43 -5.94 -4.28 13.91
CA VAL A 43 -6.26 -5.25 12.85
C VAL A 43 -5.89 -6.66 13.32
N PRO A 44 -6.85 -7.62 13.34
CA PRO A 44 -6.53 -9.01 13.67
C PRO A 44 -5.52 -9.61 12.69
N THR A 45 -4.57 -10.41 13.18
CA THR A 45 -3.55 -11.08 12.32
C THR A 45 -4.16 -11.97 11.24
N VAL A 46 -5.36 -12.53 11.49
CA VAL A 46 -6.10 -13.40 10.55
C VAL A 46 -7.09 -12.64 9.66
N PHE A 47 -7.11 -11.31 9.73
CA PHE A 47 -8.00 -10.50 8.91
C PHE A 47 -7.63 -10.62 7.42
N PHE A 48 -8.63 -10.84 6.58
CA PHE A 48 -8.49 -10.85 5.14
C PHE A 48 -9.68 -10.11 4.52
N VAL A 49 -9.42 -9.40 3.43
CA VAL A 49 -10.46 -8.75 2.62
C VAL A 49 -10.90 -9.76 1.57
N PRO A 50 -12.19 -10.15 1.52
CA PRO A 50 -12.69 -11.03 0.47
C PRO A 50 -12.63 -10.37 -0.91
N ASP A 51 -12.40 -11.17 -1.95
CA ASP A 51 -12.46 -10.68 -3.32
C ASP A 51 -13.87 -10.18 -3.65
N GLY A 52 -13.95 -8.97 -4.22
CA GLY A 52 -15.22 -8.36 -4.65
C GLY A 52 -16.02 -7.67 -3.54
N ASP A 53 -15.45 -7.48 -2.35
CA ASP A 53 -16.06 -6.64 -1.32
C ASP A 53 -15.98 -5.15 -1.72
N ASP A 54 -17.12 -4.57 -2.09
CA ASP A 54 -17.25 -3.16 -2.50
C ASP A 54 -16.90 -2.17 -1.38
N ALA A 55 -16.86 -2.63 -0.12
CA ALA A 55 -16.39 -1.80 0.97
C ALA A 55 -14.90 -1.48 0.86
N TRP A 56 -14.10 -2.21 0.05
CA TRP A 56 -12.66 -2.07 -0.03
C TRP A 56 -12.17 -1.59 -1.41
N PRO A 57 -11.23 -0.63 -1.46
CA PRO A 57 -10.66 -0.19 -2.73
C PRO A 57 -9.83 -1.32 -3.35
N ARG A 58 -9.93 -1.47 -4.67
CA ARG A 58 -9.02 -2.35 -5.41
C ARG A 58 -7.63 -1.73 -5.39
N MET A 59 -6.62 -2.56 -5.19
CA MET A 59 -5.24 -2.14 -5.45
C MET A 59 -5.13 -1.79 -6.95
N ALA A 60 -4.68 -0.57 -7.22
CA ALA A 60 -4.45 -0.07 -8.58
C ALA A 60 -3.22 -0.72 -9.22
#